data_AF-A0A415EJU4-F1
#
_entry.id   AF-A0A415EJU4-F1
#
_cell.length_a   1.000
_cell.length_b   1.000
_cell.length_c   1.000
_cell.angle_alpha   90.00
_cell.angle_beta   90.00
_cell.angle_gamma   90.00
#
_symmetry.space_group_name_H-M   'P 1'
#
loop_
_entity.id
_entity.type
_entity.pdbx_description
1 polymer ?
#
loop_
_entity_poly.entity_id
_entity_poly.type
_entity_poly.pdbx_seq_one_letter_code
_entity_poly.pdbx_strand_id
1 'polypeptide(L)'
;MRKFLAILFLLCTVSLGFVPLPVCSAAGAAAPELVQLTDMSFPEFFQLLEAHSAAKGTGLTFDKPPAEPIPGKLYDAYVFGAVRKGVPGQHGVFITAYANKAGYVSKVALAVPVSNGEALQDAYAAEYALLGVVGIEDTKAKRLMGYLKARRVPFEVAVWNHWAQRNLVISHGPASISDKVFYIRLTAYDKTFPSENR
;
A
#
# COMPACT_ATOMS: atom_id res chain seq x y z
N MET A 1 22.64 -69.70 11.53
CA MET A 1 23.24 -68.90 12.63
C MET A 1 22.55 -67.54 12.62
N ARG A 2 21.47 -67.36 13.37
CA ARG A 2 21.43 -66.79 14.74
C ARG A 2 22.16 -65.44 14.83
N LYS A 3 21.37 -64.41 15.20
CA LYS A 3 21.73 -63.00 15.53
C LYS A 3 21.83 -62.14 14.26
N PHE A 4 20.91 -61.22 13.94
CA PHE A 4 20.39 -60.15 14.77
C PHE A 4 18.89 -59.94 14.59
N LEU A 5 18.16 -60.60 15.48
CA LEU A 5 16.82 -60.27 15.94
C LEU A 5 16.93 -59.01 16.84
N ALA A 6 16.92 -57.81 16.27
CA ALA A 6 16.97 -56.57 17.06
C ALA A 6 16.38 -55.32 16.36
N ILE A 7 15.52 -55.49 15.35
CA ILE A 7 14.76 -54.37 14.75
C ILE A 7 13.30 -54.82 14.53
N LEU A 8 12.72 -55.43 15.56
CA LEU A 8 11.28 -55.75 15.61
C LEU A 8 10.71 -55.42 17.00
N PHE A 9 11.23 -54.36 17.61
CA PHE A 9 10.72 -53.75 18.85
C PHE A 9 10.80 -52.21 18.78
N LEU A 10 10.63 -51.66 17.57
CA LEU A 10 10.37 -50.24 17.35
C LEU A 10 9.18 -50.08 16.40
N LEU A 11 8.17 -50.93 16.59
CA LEU A 11 6.90 -50.96 15.87
C LEU A 11 5.79 -51.04 16.93
N CYS A 12 5.71 -50.04 17.82
CA CYS A 12 4.53 -49.86 18.68
C CYS A 12 4.42 -48.55 19.49
N THR A 13 5.23 -47.51 19.25
CA THR A 13 5.09 -46.24 19.98
C THR A 13 5.36 -45.01 19.12
N VAL A 14 4.58 -44.81 18.05
CA VAL A 14 4.23 -43.46 17.57
C VAL A 14 2.76 -43.46 17.14
N SER A 15 1.88 -43.94 18.02
CA SER A 15 0.47 -43.60 18.00
C SER A 15 0.23 -42.53 19.08
N LEU A 16 0.92 -41.39 18.93
CA LEU A 16 0.56 -40.16 19.63
C LEU A 16 -0.15 -39.27 18.61
N GLY A 17 -1.45 -39.10 18.87
CA GLY A 17 -2.44 -38.41 18.06
C GLY A 17 -1.92 -37.30 17.15
N PHE A 18 -1.91 -37.58 15.86
CA PHE A 18 -2.30 -36.57 14.88
C PHE A 18 -3.82 -36.42 14.98
N VAL A 19 -4.25 -35.53 15.87
CA VAL A 19 -5.56 -34.91 15.71
C VAL A 19 -5.48 -34.21 14.36
N PRO A 20 -6.37 -34.49 13.39
CA PRO A 20 -6.48 -33.61 12.23
C PRO A 20 -6.84 -32.25 12.79
N LEU A 21 -5.87 -31.33 12.79
CA LEU A 21 -6.15 -29.93 13.02
C LEU A 21 -7.28 -29.57 12.05
N PRO A 22 -8.36 -28.91 12.51
CA PRO A 22 -9.31 -28.38 11.56
C PRO A 22 -8.49 -27.50 10.63
N VAL A 23 -8.47 -27.87 9.34
CA VAL A 23 -8.15 -26.94 8.29
C VAL A 23 -9.17 -25.84 8.51
N CYS A 24 -8.75 -24.75 9.15
CA CYS A 24 -9.44 -23.49 9.01
C CYS A 24 -9.35 -23.20 7.51
N SER A 25 -10.30 -23.73 6.76
CA SER A 25 -10.78 -23.14 5.53
C SER A 25 -11.09 -21.72 5.96
N ALA A 26 -10.13 -20.81 5.73
CA ALA A 26 -10.42 -19.40 5.70
C ALA A 26 -11.58 -19.30 4.73
N ALA A 27 -12.78 -19.15 5.30
CA ALA A 27 -14.02 -19.01 4.57
C ALA A 27 -13.69 -18.08 3.42
N GLY A 28 -13.85 -18.57 2.18
CA GLY A 28 -13.41 -17.88 0.98
C GLY A 28 -13.85 -16.44 1.12
N ALA A 29 -12.90 -15.58 1.50
CA ALA A 29 -13.22 -14.23 1.86
C ALA A 29 -13.82 -13.66 0.58
N ALA A 30 -15.11 -13.33 0.64
CA ALA A 30 -15.78 -12.67 -0.46
C ALA A 30 -14.81 -11.61 -0.99
N ALA A 31 -14.56 -11.62 -2.30
CA ALA A 31 -13.60 -10.72 -2.90
C ALA A 31 -13.84 -9.33 -2.31
N PRO A 32 -12.82 -8.69 -1.69
CA PRO A 32 -13.02 -7.51 -0.88
C PRO A 32 -13.86 -6.52 -1.68
N GLU A 33 -14.98 -6.10 -1.09
CA GLU A 33 -15.89 -5.15 -1.70
C GLU A 33 -15.05 -3.97 -2.18
N LEU A 34 -15.24 -3.59 -3.45
CA LEU A 34 -14.35 -2.70 -4.18
C LEU A 34 -14.58 -1.26 -3.73
N VAL A 35 -14.13 -0.93 -2.53
CA VAL A 35 -14.25 0.42 -1.98
C VAL A 35 -13.28 1.31 -2.72
N GLN A 36 -13.83 2.29 -3.44
CA GLN A 36 -13.06 3.24 -4.19
C GLN A 36 -12.28 4.16 -3.24
N LEU A 37 -11.09 4.61 -3.64
CA LEU A 37 -10.35 5.60 -2.87
C LEU A 37 -10.99 6.96 -3.03
N THR A 38 -11.40 7.26 -4.26
CA THR A 38 -12.09 8.48 -4.67
C THR A 38 -13.11 8.14 -5.74
N ASP A 39 -14.14 8.97 -5.87
CA ASP A 39 -15.14 8.84 -6.94
C ASP A 39 -14.65 9.58 -8.22
N MET A 40 -13.32 9.74 -8.35
CA MET A 40 -12.68 10.44 -9.47
C MET A 40 -12.13 9.46 -10.47
N SER A 41 -12.30 9.79 -11.75
CA SER A 41 -11.57 9.12 -12.83
C SER A 41 -10.07 9.35 -12.68
N PHE A 42 -9.25 8.48 -13.27
CA PHE A 42 -7.80 8.66 -13.22
C PHE A 42 -7.32 10.03 -13.77
N PRO A 43 -7.82 10.56 -14.90
CA PRO A 43 -7.42 11.88 -15.38
C PRO A 43 -7.71 13.02 -14.39
N GLU A 44 -8.88 13.02 -13.75
CA GLU A 44 -9.25 14.02 -12.74
C GLU A 44 -8.36 13.90 -11.49
N PHE A 45 -8.16 12.66 -11.03
CA PHE A 45 -7.27 12.36 -9.91
C PHE A 45 -5.84 12.86 -10.18
N PHE A 46 -5.31 12.64 -11.38
CA PHE A 46 -3.96 13.06 -11.75
C PHE A 46 -3.83 14.59 -11.76
N GLN A 47 -4.81 15.31 -12.35
CA GLN A 47 -4.82 16.77 -12.34
C GLN A 47 -4.85 17.35 -10.92
N LEU A 48 -5.68 16.79 -10.04
CA LEU A 48 -5.72 17.22 -8.64
C LEU A 48 -4.44 16.87 -7.89
N LEU A 49 -3.79 15.75 -8.21
CA LEU A 49 -2.49 15.39 -7.62
C LEU A 49 -1.43 16.45 -7.94
N GLU A 50 -1.35 16.88 -9.20
CA GLU A 50 -0.45 17.96 -9.61
C GLU A 50 -0.78 19.28 -8.89
N ALA A 51 -2.06 19.65 -8.83
CA ALA A 51 -2.52 20.88 -8.17
C ALA A 51 -2.22 20.87 -6.67
N HIS A 52 -2.51 19.76 -5.96
CA HIS A 52 -2.22 19.64 -4.54
C HIS A 52 -0.72 19.61 -4.25
N SER A 53 0.07 18.97 -5.09
CA SER A 53 1.53 18.95 -4.98
C SER A 53 2.11 20.37 -5.09
N ALA A 54 1.65 21.15 -6.06
CA ALA A 54 2.04 22.55 -6.23
C ALA A 54 1.59 23.41 -5.03
N ALA A 55 0.32 23.31 -4.61
CA ALA A 55 -0.23 24.08 -3.49
C ALA A 55 0.47 23.77 -2.15
N LYS A 56 0.89 22.51 -1.97
CA LYS A 56 1.60 22.05 -0.77
C LYS A 56 3.12 22.31 -0.82
N GLY A 57 3.64 22.82 -1.94
CA GLY A 57 5.06 23.14 -2.10
C GLY A 57 5.97 21.92 -1.96
N THR A 58 5.55 20.75 -2.44
CA THR A 58 6.33 19.50 -2.32
C THR A 58 7.63 19.53 -3.14
N GLY A 59 7.69 20.38 -4.18
CA GLY A 59 8.78 20.42 -5.15
C GLY A 59 8.79 19.26 -6.15
N LEU A 60 7.77 18.38 -6.11
CA LEU A 60 7.65 17.24 -7.00
C LEU A 60 7.01 17.64 -8.34
N THR A 61 7.55 17.08 -9.41
CA THR A 61 6.97 17.05 -10.76
C THR A 61 6.59 15.64 -11.09
N PHE A 62 5.40 15.43 -11.63
CA PHE A 62 4.91 14.11 -12.03
C PHE A 62 5.10 13.92 -13.52
N ASP A 63 5.61 12.75 -13.89
CA ASP A 63 5.66 12.36 -15.29
C ASP A 63 4.25 12.09 -15.79
N LYS A 64 3.97 12.52 -17.02
CA LYS A 64 2.66 12.28 -17.60
C LYS A 64 2.44 10.76 -17.75
N PRO A 65 1.35 10.21 -17.19
CA PRO A 65 1.04 8.80 -17.32
C PRO A 65 0.71 8.46 -18.80
N PRO A 66 0.86 7.18 -19.19
CA PRO A 66 0.35 6.70 -20.47
C PRO A 66 -1.14 7.01 -20.64
N ALA A 67 -1.57 7.25 -21.88
CA ALA A 67 -2.97 7.55 -22.18
C ALA A 67 -3.90 6.36 -21.86
N GLU A 68 -3.43 5.15 -22.13
CA GLU A 68 -4.15 3.91 -21.84
C GLU A 68 -3.56 3.23 -20.60
N PRO A 69 -4.41 2.70 -19.70
CA PRO A 69 -3.92 1.95 -18.56
C PRO A 69 -3.38 0.58 -18.98
N ILE A 70 -2.57 0.00 -18.11
CA ILE A 70 -2.19 -1.42 -18.18
C ILE A 70 -3.42 -2.24 -17.77
N PRO A 71 -3.99 -3.09 -18.66
CA PRO A 71 -5.19 -3.84 -18.33
C PRO A 71 -4.91 -4.92 -17.27
N GLY A 72 -5.78 -5.01 -16.28
CA GLY A 72 -5.72 -6.07 -15.26
C GLY A 72 -7.06 -6.77 -15.05
N LYS A 73 -7.07 -7.83 -14.23
CA LYS A 73 -8.31 -8.62 -13.99
C LYS A 73 -9.34 -7.82 -13.17
N LEU A 74 -8.90 -7.25 -12.06
CA LEU A 74 -9.76 -6.52 -11.11
C LEU A 74 -9.63 -5.01 -11.24
N TYR A 75 -8.42 -4.53 -11.55
CA TYR A 75 -8.09 -3.12 -11.71
C TYR A 75 -7.26 -2.94 -12.95
N ASP A 76 -7.44 -1.80 -13.58
CA ASP A 76 -6.51 -1.27 -14.58
C ASP A 76 -5.52 -0.35 -13.88
N ALA A 77 -4.27 -0.35 -14.33
CA ALA A 77 -3.18 0.33 -13.63
C ALA A 77 -2.59 1.45 -14.47
N TYR A 78 -2.50 2.64 -13.89
CA TYR A 78 -1.75 3.76 -14.44
C TYR A 78 -0.46 3.94 -13.66
N VAL A 79 0.67 3.89 -14.36
CA VAL A 79 2.01 3.98 -13.77
C VAL A 79 2.68 5.27 -14.23
N PHE A 80 3.25 6.01 -13.28
CA PHE A 80 3.96 7.26 -13.53
C PHE A 80 5.00 7.53 -12.44
N GLY A 81 5.97 8.40 -12.75
CA GLY A 81 7.02 8.82 -11.83
C GLY A 81 6.69 10.15 -11.15
N ALA A 82 7.30 10.39 -9.99
CA ALA A 82 7.40 11.72 -9.39
C ALA A 82 8.86 12.01 -9.03
N VAL A 83 9.38 13.17 -9.44
CA VAL A 83 10.78 13.57 -9.27
C VAL A 83 10.88 15.03 -8.83
N ARG A 84 11.96 15.42 -8.15
CA ARG A 84 12.24 16.85 -7.89
C ARG A 84 12.90 17.50 -9.11
N LYS A 85 12.41 18.67 -9.50
CA LYS A 85 13.06 19.49 -10.54
C LYS A 85 14.42 20.00 -10.08
N GLY A 86 15.41 19.93 -10.97
CA GLY A 86 16.71 20.58 -10.78
C GLY A 86 17.70 19.82 -9.89
N VAL A 87 17.39 18.61 -9.44
CA VAL A 87 18.30 17.76 -8.67
C VAL A 87 18.73 16.57 -9.54
N PRO A 88 19.96 16.57 -10.10
CA PRO A 88 20.46 15.45 -10.88
C PRO A 88 20.79 14.26 -9.97
N GLY A 89 20.07 13.14 -10.13
CA GLY A 89 20.25 11.93 -9.32
C GLY A 89 19.06 10.97 -9.44
N GLN A 90 19.16 9.76 -8.87
CA GLN A 90 18.09 8.74 -8.85
C GLN A 90 16.97 9.09 -7.84
N HIS A 91 16.53 10.34 -7.77
CA HIS A 91 15.41 10.74 -6.91
C HIS A 91 14.12 10.49 -7.67
N GLY A 92 13.29 9.60 -7.15
CA GLY A 92 12.07 9.25 -7.85
C GLY A 92 11.17 8.35 -7.04
N VAL A 93 9.87 8.59 -7.18
CA VAL A 93 8.81 7.74 -6.65
C VAL A 93 8.11 7.10 -7.82
N PHE A 94 8.03 5.78 -7.85
CA PHE A 94 7.16 5.08 -8.77
C PHE A 94 5.76 5.05 -8.18
N ILE A 95 4.80 5.59 -8.91
CA ILE A 95 3.40 5.69 -8.48
C ILE A 95 2.56 4.78 -9.36
N THR A 96 1.70 3.99 -8.73
CA THR A 96 0.69 3.19 -9.42
C THR A 96 -0.68 3.54 -8.87
N ALA A 97 -1.53 4.11 -9.72
CA ALA A 97 -2.94 4.32 -9.43
C ALA A 97 -3.75 3.19 -10.07
N TYR A 98 -4.51 2.47 -9.25
CA TYR A 98 -5.36 1.37 -9.68
C TYR A 98 -6.79 1.89 -9.83
N ALA A 99 -7.31 1.87 -11.05
CA ALA A 99 -8.69 2.19 -11.36
C ALA A 99 -9.52 0.91 -11.43
N ASN A 100 -10.75 0.94 -10.93
CA ASN A 100 -11.70 -0.15 -11.18
C ASN A 100 -12.14 -0.16 -12.65
N LYS A 101 -12.93 -1.16 -13.04
CA LYS A 101 -13.42 -1.31 -14.41
C LYS A 101 -14.38 -0.22 -14.88
N ALA A 102 -14.87 0.63 -13.98
CA ALA A 102 -15.63 1.83 -14.32
C ALA A 102 -14.73 3.08 -14.47
N GLY A 103 -13.41 2.95 -14.27
CA GLY A 103 -12.43 4.03 -14.44
C GLY A 103 -12.11 4.84 -13.18
N TYR A 104 -12.70 4.52 -12.03
CA TYR A 104 -12.52 5.27 -10.78
C TYR A 104 -11.35 4.76 -9.94
N VAL A 105 -10.56 5.70 -9.39
CA VAL A 105 -9.36 5.37 -8.60
C VAL A 105 -9.75 4.68 -7.29
N SER A 106 -9.28 3.44 -7.14
CA SER A 106 -9.62 2.55 -6.04
C SER A 106 -8.47 2.31 -5.07
N LYS A 107 -7.22 2.32 -5.56
CA LYS A 107 -6.01 2.13 -4.74
C LYS A 107 -4.86 2.94 -5.31
N VAL A 108 -3.93 3.35 -4.45
CA VAL A 108 -2.70 3.99 -4.88
C VAL A 108 -1.52 3.36 -4.15
N ALA A 109 -0.44 3.09 -4.88
CA ALA A 109 0.82 2.61 -4.32
C ALA A 109 1.97 3.52 -4.75
N LEU A 110 2.82 3.88 -3.81
CA LEU A 110 4.11 4.53 -4.02
C LEU A 110 5.20 3.50 -3.75
N ALA A 111 6.21 3.42 -4.62
CA ALA A 111 7.32 2.48 -4.49
C ALA A 111 8.66 3.20 -4.67
N VAL A 112 9.60 2.94 -3.75
CA VAL A 112 10.95 3.49 -3.79
C VAL A 112 11.99 2.46 -3.34
N PRO A 113 13.23 2.50 -3.85
CA PRO A 113 14.32 1.68 -3.33
C PRO A 113 14.67 2.08 -1.89
N VAL A 114 14.76 1.12 -0.97
CA VAL A 114 15.12 1.36 0.44
C VAL A 114 16.53 1.95 0.58
N SER A 115 17.43 1.63 -0.36
CA SER A 115 18.80 2.16 -0.39
C SER A 115 18.89 3.66 -0.70
N ASN A 116 17.78 4.31 -1.08
CA ASN A 116 17.75 5.71 -1.46
C ASN A 116 16.92 6.55 -0.48
N GLY A 117 17.59 7.15 0.49
CA GLY A 117 16.94 7.96 1.53
C GLY A 117 16.23 9.21 0.99
N GLU A 118 16.69 9.77 -0.12
CA GLU A 118 16.05 10.93 -0.75
C GLU A 118 14.77 10.53 -1.49
N ALA A 119 14.76 9.39 -2.18
CA ALA A 119 13.55 8.84 -2.77
C ALA A 119 12.48 8.55 -1.69
N LEU A 120 12.89 8.12 -0.49
CA LEU A 120 11.96 7.94 0.62
C LEU A 120 11.32 9.27 1.08
N GLN A 121 12.10 10.35 1.14
CA GLN A 121 11.55 11.69 1.44
C GLN A 121 10.58 12.15 0.34
N ASP A 122 10.87 11.82 -0.92
CA ASP A 122 9.99 12.13 -2.05
C ASP A 122 8.70 11.32 -1.97
N ALA A 123 8.77 10.06 -1.56
CA ALA A 123 7.58 9.22 -1.36
C ALA A 123 6.66 9.82 -0.28
N TYR A 124 7.23 10.30 0.82
CA TYR A 124 6.47 11.02 1.84
C TYR A 124 5.86 12.31 1.28
N ALA A 125 6.61 13.12 0.53
CA ALA A 125 6.07 14.32 -0.09
C ALA A 125 4.93 14.01 -1.08
N ALA A 126 5.04 12.92 -1.84
CA ALA A 126 3.98 12.44 -2.74
C ALA A 126 2.75 11.95 -1.97
N GLU A 127 2.93 11.22 -0.86
CA GLU A 127 1.84 10.84 0.04
C GLU A 127 1.12 12.08 0.58
N TYR A 128 1.85 13.11 0.98
CA TYR A 128 1.23 14.35 1.46
C TYR A 128 0.38 15.04 0.39
N ALA A 129 0.83 15.06 -0.87
CA ALA A 129 0.00 15.53 -1.98
C ALA A 129 -1.26 14.67 -2.15
N LEU A 130 -1.11 13.34 -2.19
CA LEU A 130 -2.20 12.37 -2.33
C LEU A 130 -3.27 12.52 -1.24
N LEU A 131 -2.87 12.76 0.00
CA LEU A 131 -3.81 12.99 1.11
C LEU A 131 -4.71 14.20 0.85
N GLY A 132 -4.21 15.22 0.15
CA GLY A 132 -5.03 16.35 -0.29
C GLY A 132 -6.07 15.93 -1.33
N VAL A 133 -5.65 15.17 -2.34
CA VAL A 133 -6.52 14.67 -3.42
C VAL A 133 -7.69 13.85 -2.89
N VAL A 134 -7.44 13.02 -1.89
CA VAL A 134 -8.48 12.16 -1.29
C VAL A 134 -9.30 12.88 -0.22
N GLY A 135 -9.09 14.19 0.01
CA GLY A 135 -9.91 14.98 0.92
C GLY A 135 -9.52 14.91 2.41
N ILE A 136 -8.30 14.49 2.74
CA ILE A 136 -7.79 14.59 4.11
C ILE A 136 -7.34 16.02 4.40
N GLU A 137 -7.85 16.56 5.51
CA GLU A 137 -7.50 17.89 6.01
C GLU A 137 -5.98 18.08 6.14
N ASP A 138 -5.50 19.26 5.75
CA ASP A 138 -4.08 19.56 5.70
C ASP A 138 -3.39 19.45 7.06
N THR A 139 -4.10 19.81 8.15
CA THR A 139 -3.62 19.70 9.53
C THR A 139 -3.36 18.23 9.93
N LYS A 140 -4.26 17.32 9.56
CA LYS A 140 -4.10 15.87 9.78
C LYS A 140 -2.96 15.32 8.93
N ALA A 141 -2.90 15.72 7.66
CA ALA A 141 -1.86 15.29 6.73
C ALA A 141 -0.45 15.77 7.17
N LYS A 142 -0.31 17.00 7.67
CA LYS A 142 0.93 17.53 8.27
C LYS A 142 1.35 16.76 9.52
N ARG A 143 0.40 16.41 10.39
CA ARG A 143 0.69 15.60 11.59
C ARG A 143 1.21 14.22 11.21
N LEU A 144 0.57 13.56 10.25
CA LEU A 144 1.04 12.27 9.73
C LEU A 144 2.44 12.39 9.11
N MET A 145 2.70 13.46 8.35
CA MET A 145 4.02 13.74 7.79
C MET A 145 5.12 13.87 8.86
N GLY A 146 4.83 14.60 9.95
CA GLY A 146 5.76 14.70 11.08
C GLY A 146 6.03 13.33 11.73
N TYR A 147 5.00 12.49 11.80
CA TYR A 147 5.10 11.15 12.36
C TYR A 147 5.93 10.18 11.50
N LEU A 148 5.73 10.22 10.19
CA LEU A 148 6.47 9.44 9.19
C LEU A 148 7.98 9.66 9.31
N LYS A 149 8.40 10.92 9.43
CA LYS A 149 9.82 11.30 9.57
C LYS A 149 10.45 10.82 10.87
N ALA A 150 9.65 10.56 11.91
CA ALA A 150 10.14 10.11 13.21
C ALA A 150 10.18 8.57 13.34
N ARG A 151 9.48 7.82 12.48
CA ARG A 151 9.36 6.36 12.56
C ARG A 151 10.47 5.63 11.76
N ARG A 152 10.92 4.49 12.31
CA ARG A 152 11.95 3.62 11.72
C ARG A 152 11.48 2.20 11.41
N VAL A 153 10.22 1.87 11.71
CA VAL A 153 9.64 0.54 11.53
C VAL A 153 8.44 0.62 10.59
N PRO A 154 8.12 -0.46 9.85
CA PRO A 154 6.87 -0.55 9.10
C PRO A 154 5.66 -0.31 10.00
N PHE A 155 4.66 0.38 9.50
CA PHE A 155 3.46 0.71 10.26
C PHE A 155 2.26 0.94 9.35
N GLU A 156 1.07 0.97 9.94
CA GLU A 156 -0.15 1.33 9.25
C GLU A 156 -0.91 2.38 10.06
N VAL A 157 -1.54 3.32 9.37
CA VAL A 157 -2.44 4.31 9.97
C VAL A 157 -3.79 4.22 9.28
N ALA A 158 -4.86 4.20 10.07
CA ALA A 158 -6.22 4.40 9.58
C ALA A 158 -6.64 5.86 9.82
N VAL A 159 -7.07 6.54 8.76
CA VAL A 159 -7.60 7.91 8.81
C VAL A 159 -9.05 7.88 8.33
N TRP A 160 -9.96 8.36 9.17
CA TRP A 160 -11.34 8.55 8.74
C TRP A 160 -11.44 9.73 7.78
N ASN A 161 -11.97 9.46 6.58
CA ASN A 161 -12.26 10.48 5.59
C ASN A 161 -13.72 10.93 5.76
N HIS A 162 -13.93 12.10 6.35
CA HIS A 162 -15.27 12.65 6.56
C HIS A 162 -15.99 13.02 5.26
N TRP A 163 -15.25 13.36 4.20
CA TRP A 163 -15.86 13.71 2.92
C TRP A 163 -16.40 12.47 2.21
N ALA A 164 -15.57 11.41 2.15
CA ALA A 164 -15.91 10.19 1.45
C ALA A 164 -16.60 9.12 2.34
N GLN A 165 -16.82 9.43 3.62
CA GLN A 165 -17.44 8.56 4.64
C GLN A 165 -16.84 7.14 4.70
N ARG A 166 -15.52 7.04 4.56
CA ARG A 166 -14.79 5.76 4.52
C ARG A 166 -13.46 5.87 5.25
N ASN A 167 -12.92 4.75 5.73
CA ASN A 167 -11.57 4.74 6.27
C ASN A 167 -10.53 4.61 5.17
N LEU A 168 -9.49 5.42 5.26
CA LEU A 168 -8.28 5.28 4.48
C LEU A 168 -7.23 4.61 5.33
N VAL A 169 -6.87 3.38 5.00
CA VAL A 169 -5.71 2.72 5.59
C VAL A 169 -4.51 3.01 4.72
N ILE A 170 -3.47 3.50 5.37
CA ILE A 170 -2.20 3.85 4.75
C ILE A 170 -1.14 2.95 5.38
N SER A 171 -0.54 2.09 4.57
CA SER A 171 0.48 1.14 5.01
C SER A 171 1.85 1.59 4.52
N HIS A 172 2.82 1.65 5.42
CA HIS A 172 4.21 2.05 5.19
C HIS A 172 5.12 0.87 5.53
N GLY A 173 5.90 0.36 4.58
CA GLY A 173 6.77 -0.77 4.86
C GLY A 173 7.35 -1.45 3.63
N PRO A 174 8.18 -2.50 3.80
CA PRO A 174 8.74 -3.24 2.69
C PRO A 174 7.66 -3.87 1.83
N ALA A 175 7.99 -4.09 0.55
CA ALA A 175 7.17 -4.88 -0.34
C ALA A 175 7.02 -6.30 0.19
N SER A 176 5.86 -6.92 -0.02
CA SER A 176 5.69 -8.35 0.27
C SER A 176 6.61 -9.24 -0.56
N ILE A 177 7.09 -8.74 -1.69
CA ILE A 177 7.97 -9.46 -2.64
C ILE A 177 9.46 -9.12 -2.49
N SER A 178 9.81 -8.06 -1.75
CA SER A 178 11.20 -7.58 -1.63
C SER A 178 11.37 -6.62 -0.46
N ASP A 179 12.37 -6.87 0.37
CA ASP A 179 12.82 -5.96 1.43
C ASP A 179 13.62 -4.76 0.89
N LYS A 180 13.99 -4.78 -0.40
CA LYS A 180 14.73 -3.70 -1.07
C LYS A 180 13.83 -2.57 -1.57
N VAL A 181 12.51 -2.76 -1.53
CA VAL A 181 11.53 -1.77 -2.00
C VAL A 181 10.63 -1.38 -0.84
N PHE A 182 10.54 -0.09 -0.57
CA PHE A 182 9.60 0.48 0.37
C PHE A 182 8.31 0.87 -0.35
N TYR A 183 7.17 0.50 0.21
CA TYR A 183 5.85 0.84 -0.28
C TYR A 183 5.12 1.75 0.69
N ILE A 184 4.40 2.70 0.11
CA ILE A 184 3.29 3.41 0.75
C ILE A 184 2.03 3.02 0.00
N ARG A 185 1.06 2.41 0.67
CA ARG A 185 -0.18 1.90 0.05
C ARG A 185 -1.39 2.55 0.67
N LEU A 186 -2.21 3.20 -0.16
CA LEU A 186 -3.47 3.82 0.25
C LEU A 186 -4.62 2.94 -0.22
N THR A 187 -5.42 2.44 0.72
CA THR A 187 -6.59 1.60 0.45
C THR A 187 -7.78 2.09 1.27
N ALA A 188 -8.94 2.23 0.62
CA ALA A 188 -10.17 2.58 1.30
C ALA A 188 -10.92 1.33 1.80
N TYR A 189 -11.66 1.50 2.91
CA TYR A 189 -12.52 0.49 3.49
C TYR A 189 -13.84 1.12 3.92
N ASP A 190 -14.94 0.45 3.62
CA ASP A 190 -16.31 0.85 3.96
C ASP A 190 -16.70 0.32 5.35
N LYS A 191 -15.81 0.53 6.31
CA LYS A 191 -16.03 0.19 7.72
C LYS A 191 -15.25 1.12 8.62
N THR A 192 -15.79 1.38 9.80
CA THR A 192 -15.09 2.10 10.86
C THR A 192 -14.06 1.16 11.52
N PHE A 193 -12.81 1.58 11.57
CA PHE A 193 -11.81 0.94 12.43
C PHE A 193 -11.82 1.65 13.79
N PRO A 194 -11.62 0.93 14.91
CA PRO A 194 -11.39 1.56 16.20
C PRO A 194 -10.23 2.54 16.10
N SER A 195 -10.36 3.72 16.71
CA SER A 195 -9.26 4.67 16.84
C SER A 195 -8.25 4.12 17.85
N GLU A 196 -7.28 3.31 17.42
CA GLU A 196 -6.21 2.85 18.31
C GLU A 196 -4.81 3.02 17.70
N ASN A 197 -3.95 3.56 18.56
CA ASN A 197 -2.50 3.68 18.42
C ASN A 197 -1.88 2.37 17.90
N ARG A 198 -1.35 2.38 16.68
CA ARG A 198 -0.37 1.39 16.22
C ARG A 198 0.83 2.07 15.59
#